data_AF-A0A6J8B7H3-F1
#
_entry.id   AF-A0A6J8B7H3-F1
#
_cell.length_a   1.000
_cell.length_b   1.000
_cell.length_c   1.000
_cell.angle_alpha   90.00
_cell.angle_beta   90.00
_cell.angle_gamma   90.00
#
_symmetry.space_group_name_H-M   'P 1'
#
loop_
_entity.id
_entity.type
_entity.pdbx_description
1 polymer ?
#
loop_
_entity_poly.entity_id
_entity_poly.type
_entity_poly.pdbx_seq_one_letter_code
_entity_poly.pdbx_strand_id
1 'polypeptide(L)'
;MDDFEQQSLYNCRHEFYDNVDTNKFVEKLHNHGVLSESQRQKIQRYKSNREKMANVLQTVSFINQDCYQNIVSIIKEEYPMIANKIELELLKERTSYSRDVNESLIEIINEQLLPIVYGKGNCNQEDFIPKRPHSSVSRLSELIRQLQLRCLRILNVKPSEARHTALPVLINKKIKEQQEVVRQLKEEIHDIKSPKKKNQSLHDELDEINLAEKIYQLRKELQDQHERVRLLQLSLQSKESTVLDLKTENAIVQKEIQELRKHGPSGKLQVNLLFDD
;
A
#
# COMPACT_ATOMS: atom_id res chain seq x y z
N MET A 1 -46.55 8.26 -17.63
CA MET A 1 -46.49 8.91 -16.30
C MET A 1 -45.24 8.45 -15.58
N ASP A 2 -44.64 9.29 -14.75
CA ASP A 2 -43.55 8.87 -13.86
C ASP A 2 -44.08 7.98 -12.70
N ASP A 3 -43.18 7.31 -11.98
CA ASP A 3 -43.58 6.38 -10.90
C ASP A 3 -44.29 7.11 -9.75
N PHE A 4 -43.93 8.37 -9.47
CA PHE A 4 -44.56 9.18 -8.42
C PHE A 4 -45.99 9.60 -8.80
N GLU A 5 -46.19 9.95 -10.06
CA GLU A 5 -47.50 10.26 -10.65
C GLU A 5 -48.42 9.03 -10.56
N GLN A 6 -47.93 7.85 -10.95
CA GLN A 6 -48.69 6.60 -10.82
C GLN A 6 -49.03 6.30 -9.36
N GLN A 7 -48.06 6.44 -8.45
CA GLN A 7 -48.24 6.19 -7.03
C GLN A 7 -49.24 7.18 -6.41
N SER A 8 -49.22 8.46 -6.81
CA SER A 8 -50.15 9.48 -6.31
C SER A 8 -51.61 9.14 -6.65
N LEU A 9 -51.86 8.66 -7.89
CA LEU A 9 -53.19 8.20 -8.31
C LEU A 9 -53.58 6.91 -7.56
N TYR A 10 -52.64 6.00 -7.37
CA TYR A 10 -52.88 4.74 -6.66
C TYR A 10 -53.20 4.96 -5.17
N ASN A 11 -52.52 5.89 -4.50
CA ASN A 11 -52.81 6.28 -3.11
C ASN A 11 -54.21 6.88 -2.98
N CYS A 12 -54.66 7.60 -4.01
CA CYS A 12 -55.98 8.22 -4.06
C CYS A 12 -57.10 7.29 -4.57
N ARG A 13 -56.82 6.03 -4.93
CA ARG A 13 -57.80 5.10 -5.56
C ARG A 13 -59.13 4.95 -4.81
N HIS A 14 -59.11 5.05 -3.49
CA HIS A 14 -60.33 4.94 -2.68
C HIS A 14 -61.28 6.12 -2.92
N GLU A 15 -60.72 7.33 -3.04
CA GLU A 15 -61.53 8.52 -3.37
C GLU A 15 -62.17 8.41 -4.74
N PHE A 16 -61.45 7.81 -5.71
CA PHE A 16 -62.01 7.55 -7.03
C PHE A 16 -63.14 6.53 -7.00
N TYR A 17 -63.05 5.49 -6.17
CA TYR A 17 -64.09 4.46 -6.08
C TYR A 17 -65.40 5.00 -5.51
N ASP A 18 -65.28 5.89 -4.52
CA ASP A 18 -66.41 6.33 -3.71
C ASP A 18 -67.06 7.61 -4.26
N ASN A 19 -66.27 8.51 -4.89
CA ASN A 19 -66.73 9.86 -5.23
C ASN A 19 -66.79 10.17 -6.73
N VAL A 20 -66.30 9.27 -7.60
CA VAL A 20 -66.27 9.51 -9.06
C VAL A 20 -67.28 8.63 -9.79
N ASP A 21 -68.11 9.26 -10.62
CA ASP A 21 -68.92 8.55 -11.62
C ASP A 21 -68.00 8.11 -12.77
N THR A 22 -67.68 6.81 -12.77
CA THR A 22 -66.72 6.28 -13.73
C THR A 22 -67.20 6.38 -15.17
N ASN A 23 -68.52 6.33 -15.43
CA ASN A 23 -69.00 6.41 -16.81
C ASN A 23 -68.75 7.82 -17.36
N LYS A 24 -69.14 8.86 -16.61
CA LYS A 24 -68.91 10.25 -17.00
C LYS A 24 -67.41 10.55 -17.11
N PHE A 25 -66.61 10.01 -16.19
CA PHE A 25 -65.17 10.21 -16.19
C PHE A 25 -64.49 9.54 -17.40
N VAL A 26 -64.88 8.31 -17.76
CA VAL A 26 -64.38 7.59 -18.95
C VAL A 26 -64.70 8.34 -20.24
N GLU A 27 -65.92 8.90 -20.36
CA GLU A 27 -66.28 9.75 -21.51
C GLU A 27 -65.37 10.97 -21.62
N LYS A 28 -65.11 11.66 -20.50
CA LYS A 28 -64.21 12.81 -20.49
C LYS A 28 -62.77 12.42 -20.86
N LEU A 29 -62.26 11.31 -20.34
CA LEU A 29 -60.92 10.82 -20.67
C LEU A 29 -60.79 10.50 -22.17
N HIS A 30 -61.82 9.93 -22.78
CA HIS A 30 -61.86 9.71 -24.23
C HIS A 30 -61.88 11.03 -25.01
N ASN A 31 -62.74 11.98 -24.61
CA ASN A 31 -62.86 13.27 -25.30
C ASN A 31 -61.59 14.13 -25.22
N HIS A 32 -60.77 13.95 -24.19
CA HIS A 32 -59.46 14.59 -24.05
C HIS A 32 -58.31 13.78 -24.66
N GLY A 33 -58.62 12.69 -25.37
CA GLY A 33 -57.62 11.85 -26.04
C GLY A 33 -56.73 11.03 -25.10
N VAL A 34 -57.10 10.90 -23.82
CA VAL A 34 -56.37 10.07 -22.85
C VAL A 34 -56.65 8.58 -23.08
N LEU A 35 -57.90 8.23 -23.38
CA LEU A 35 -58.30 6.87 -23.72
C LEU A 35 -58.64 6.76 -25.20
N SER A 36 -58.23 5.66 -25.83
CA SER A 36 -58.73 5.28 -27.15
C SER A 36 -60.17 4.76 -27.07
N GLU A 37 -60.90 4.80 -28.18
CA GLU A 37 -62.26 4.25 -28.28
C GLU A 37 -62.31 2.76 -27.88
N SER A 38 -61.27 1.97 -28.25
CA SER A 38 -61.19 0.57 -27.85
C SER A 38 -61.01 0.37 -26.34
N GLN A 39 -60.22 1.22 -25.68
CA GLN A 39 -60.04 1.21 -24.22
C GLN A 39 -61.32 1.64 -23.49
N ARG A 40 -61.98 2.70 -23.98
CA ARG A 40 -63.28 3.15 -23.48
C ARG A 40 -64.32 2.03 -23.51
N GLN A 41 -64.49 1.37 -24.66
CA GLN A 41 -65.43 0.27 -24.80
C GLN A 41 -65.09 -0.91 -23.88
N LYS A 42 -63.81 -1.23 -23.72
CA LYS A 42 -63.36 -2.30 -22.81
C LYS A 42 -63.74 -1.98 -21.36
N ILE A 43 -63.53 -0.75 -20.91
CA ILE A 43 -63.84 -0.31 -19.54
C ILE A 43 -65.36 -0.28 -19.32
N GLN A 44 -66.17 0.09 -20.32
CA GLN A 44 -67.62 0.11 -20.16
C GLN A 44 -68.26 -1.27 -19.96
N ARG A 45 -67.57 -2.36 -20.33
CA ARG A 45 -68.06 -3.75 -20.15
C ARG A 45 -68.09 -4.23 -18.71
N TYR A 46 -67.33 -3.60 -17.80
CA TYR A 46 -67.35 -3.97 -16.38
C TYR A 46 -68.68 -3.58 -15.73
N LYS A 47 -69.12 -4.31 -14.71
CA LYS A 47 -70.46 -4.12 -14.13
C LYS A 47 -70.45 -3.09 -13.00
N SER A 48 -69.48 -3.15 -12.10
CA SER A 48 -69.43 -2.25 -10.94
C SER A 48 -68.62 -0.97 -11.21
N ASN A 49 -68.99 0.14 -10.56
CA ASN A 49 -68.22 1.40 -10.62
C ASN A 49 -66.77 1.17 -10.20
N ARG A 50 -66.55 0.38 -9.15
CA ARG A 50 -65.23 0.06 -8.61
C ARG A 50 -64.35 -0.73 -9.59
N GLU A 51 -64.90 -1.76 -10.24
CA GLU A 51 -64.16 -2.51 -11.27
C GLU A 51 -63.84 -1.63 -12.49
N LYS A 52 -64.80 -0.81 -12.92
CA LYS A 52 -64.56 0.15 -14.00
C LYS A 52 -63.42 1.09 -13.64
N MET A 53 -63.47 1.72 -12.47
CA MET A 53 -62.49 2.70 -12.03
C MET A 53 -61.10 2.07 -11.82
N ALA A 54 -61.04 0.86 -11.26
CA ALA A 54 -59.78 0.13 -11.13
C ALA A 54 -59.14 -0.10 -12.50
N ASN A 55 -59.94 -0.48 -13.51
CA ASN A 55 -59.46 -0.63 -14.88
C ASN A 55 -59.09 0.71 -15.52
N VAL A 56 -59.78 1.82 -15.21
CA VAL A 56 -59.38 3.17 -15.64
C VAL A 56 -57.99 3.49 -15.10
N LEU A 57 -57.80 3.44 -13.78
CA LEU A 57 -56.54 3.77 -13.11
C LEU A 57 -55.38 2.90 -13.62
N GLN A 58 -55.64 1.60 -13.81
CA GLN A 58 -54.65 0.68 -14.40
C GLN A 58 -54.38 1.00 -15.88
N THR A 59 -55.40 1.35 -16.67
CA THR A 59 -55.20 1.62 -18.09
C THR A 59 -54.41 2.90 -18.28
N VAL A 60 -54.75 3.96 -17.54
CA VAL A 60 -54.09 5.27 -17.67
C VAL A 60 -52.66 5.29 -17.13
N SER A 61 -52.32 4.46 -16.14
CA SER A 61 -50.95 4.40 -15.60
C SER A 61 -49.91 3.96 -16.64
N PHE A 62 -50.33 3.21 -17.67
CA PHE A 62 -49.46 2.75 -18.76
C PHE A 62 -49.45 3.67 -19.99
N ILE A 63 -50.20 4.77 -19.99
CA ILE A 63 -50.27 5.71 -21.12
C ILE A 63 -49.19 6.79 -20.96
N ASN A 64 -48.76 7.35 -22.10
CA ASN A 64 -47.71 8.34 -22.31
C ASN A 64 -47.53 9.38 -21.18
N GLN A 65 -46.31 9.94 -21.10
CA GLN A 65 -45.87 10.86 -20.05
C GLN A 65 -46.79 12.07 -19.83
N ASP A 66 -47.43 12.59 -20.89
CA ASP A 66 -48.31 13.77 -20.81
C ASP A 66 -49.74 13.48 -20.31
N CYS A 67 -50.12 12.21 -20.13
CA CYS A 67 -51.49 11.84 -19.75
C CYS A 67 -51.84 12.25 -18.31
N TYR A 68 -50.86 12.35 -17.42
CA TYR A 68 -51.10 12.70 -16.02
C TYR A 68 -51.71 14.10 -15.89
N GLN A 69 -51.18 15.08 -16.61
CA GLN A 69 -51.66 16.47 -16.57
C GLN A 69 -53.10 16.58 -17.08
N ASN A 70 -53.42 15.87 -18.16
CA ASN A 70 -54.79 15.84 -18.69
C ASN A 70 -55.76 15.20 -17.70
N ILE A 71 -55.36 14.12 -17.03
CA ILE A 71 -56.17 13.46 -16.00
C ILE A 71 -56.40 14.39 -14.82
N VAL A 72 -55.34 15.00 -14.29
CA VAL A 72 -55.45 15.96 -13.17
C VAL A 72 -56.33 17.15 -13.58
N SER A 73 -56.21 17.66 -14.81
CA SER A 73 -57.07 18.73 -15.32
C SER A 73 -58.55 18.34 -15.31
N ILE A 74 -58.90 17.17 -15.84
CA ILE A 74 -60.28 16.66 -15.86
C ILE A 74 -60.81 16.48 -14.43
N ILE A 75 -59.99 15.94 -13.53
CA ILE A 75 -60.35 15.77 -12.12
C ILE A 75 -60.49 17.13 -11.43
N LYS A 76 -59.67 18.11 -11.76
CA LYS A 76 -59.73 19.46 -11.17
C LYS A 76 -61.02 20.19 -11.52
N GLU A 77 -61.52 19.98 -12.73
CA GLU A 77 -62.80 20.54 -13.18
C GLU A 77 -64.01 19.89 -12.50
N GLU A 78 -64.03 18.56 -12.39
CA GLU A 78 -65.22 17.81 -11.95
C GLU A 78 -65.19 17.42 -10.46
N TYR A 79 -63.99 17.19 -9.93
CA TYR A 79 -63.72 16.61 -8.63
C TYR A 79 -62.56 17.35 -7.92
N PRO A 80 -62.66 18.67 -7.69
CA PRO A 80 -61.54 19.50 -7.24
C PRO A 80 -60.93 19.04 -5.90
N MET A 81 -61.73 18.45 -5.00
CA MET A 81 -61.21 17.88 -3.76
C MET A 81 -60.26 16.69 -3.98
N ILE A 82 -60.56 15.84 -4.96
CA ILE A 82 -59.72 14.70 -5.32
C ILE A 82 -58.43 15.20 -6.00
N ALA A 83 -58.54 16.20 -6.89
CA ALA A 83 -57.36 16.81 -7.53
C ALA A 83 -56.38 17.38 -6.49
N ASN A 84 -56.89 18.13 -5.49
CA ASN A 84 -56.06 18.65 -4.42
C ASN A 84 -55.37 17.52 -3.61
N LYS A 85 -56.07 16.41 -3.37
CA LYS A 85 -55.50 15.26 -2.66
C LYS A 85 -54.39 14.58 -3.47
N ILE A 86 -54.57 14.45 -4.78
CA ILE A 86 -53.56 13.91 -5.70
C ILE A 86 -52.32 14.80 -5.72
N GLU A 87 -52.49 16.12 -5.83
CA GLU A 87 -51.37 17.08 -5.78
C GLU A 87 -50.60 16.99 -4.46
N LEU A 88 -51.31 16.84 -3.32
CA LEU A 88 -50.68 16.64 -2.01
C LEU A 88 -49.94 15.31 -1.89
N GLU A 89 -50.51 14.20 -2.38
CA GLU A 89 -49.84 12.89 -2.40
C GLU A 89 -48.61 12.90 -3.31
N LEU A 90 -48.68 13.55 -4.48
CA LEU A 90 -47.51 13.71 -5.36
C LEU A 90 -46.40 14.49 -4.67
N LEU A 91 -46.74 15.58 -3.99
CA LEU A 91 -45.77 16.35 -3.20
C LEU A 91 -45.16 15.49 -2.09
N LYS A 92 -45.99 14.72 -1.38
CA LYS A 92 -45.55 13.81 -0.33
C LYS A 92 -44.56 12.79 -0.88
N GLU A 93 -44.90 12.04 -1.92
CA GLU A 93 -44.02 11.03 -2.54
C GLU A 93 -42.68 11.63 -3.00
N ARG A 94 -42.72 12.80 -3.67
CA ARG A 94 -41.49 13.49 -4.11
C ARG A 94 -40.62 13.96 -2.93
N THR A 95 -41.24 14.41 -1.84
CA THR A 95 -40.49 14.80 -0.63
C THR A 95 -39.98 13.61 0.19
N SER A 96 -40.68 12.46 0.16
CA SER A 96 -40.24 11.20 0.76
C SER A 96 -38.99 10.69 0.05
N TYR A 97 -39.05 10.57 -1.28
CA TYR A 97 -37.93 10.15 -2.11
C TYR A 97 -36.71 11.06 -1.92
N SER A 98 -36.92 12.37 -1.81
CA SER A 98 -35.84 13.32 -1.52
C SER A 98 -35.21 13.13 -0.14
N ARG A 99 -35.91 12.54 0.84
CA ARG A 99 -35.32 12.19 2.14
C ARG A 99 -34.51 10.92 2.03
N ASP A 100 -35.05 9.88 1.40
CA ASP A 100 -34.37 8.59 1.23
C ASP A 100 -33.04 8.75 0.47
N VAL A 101 -33.04 9.53 -0.62
CA VAL A 101 -31.82 9.86 -1.38
C VAL A 101 -30.80 10.62 -0.53
N ASN A 102 -31.27 11.54 0.33
CA ASN A 102 -30.38 12.29 1.21
C ASN A 102 -29.79 11.39 2.31
N GLU A 103 -30.57 10.47 2.87
CA GLU A 103 -30.10 9.49 3.85
C GLU A 103 -29.05 8.57 3.24
N SER A 104 -29.31 8.01 2.05
CA SER A 104 -28.31 7.20 1.32
C SER A 104 -27.03 7.99 1.01
N LEU A 105 -27.14 9.27 0.63
CA LEU A 105 -25.96 10.12 0.41
C LEU A 105 -25.18 10.38 1.70
N ILE A 106 -25.86 10.57 2.83
CA ILE A 106 -25.22 10.76 4.14
C ILE A 106 -24.46 9.49 4.54
N GLU A 107 -25.06 8.32 4.34
CA GLU A 107 -24.44 7.02 4.60
C GLU A 107 -23.16 6.84 3.75
N ILE A 108 -23.22 7.08 2.43
CA ILE A 108 -22.04 7.03 1.55
C ILE A 108 -20.96 8.01 2.00
N ILE A 109 -21.35 9.23 2.39
CA ILE A 109 -20.40 10.24 2.89
C ILE A 109 -19.69 9.73 4.15
N ASN A 110 -20.45 9.24 5.12
CA ASN A 110 -19.92 8.82 6.42
C ASN A 110 -19.10 7.54 6.33
N GLU A 111 -19.60 6.52 5.64
CA GLU A 111 -18.97 5.20 5.62
C GLU A 111 -17.83 5.08 4.62
N GLN A 112 -17.90 5.78 3.49
CA GLN A 112 -16.94 5.61 2.40
C GLN A 112 -16.04 6.83 2.22
N LEU A 113 -16.61 8.02 2.05
CA LEU A 113 -15.82 9.21 1.70
C LEU A 113 -14.99 9.75 2.86
N LEU A 114 -15.55 9.86 4.07
CA LEU A 114 -14.79 10.36 5.23
C LEU A 114 -13.55 9.50 5.55
N PRO A 115 -13.63 8.16 5.61
CA PRO A 115 -12.46 7.32 5.83
C PRO A 115 -11.41 7.43 4.72
N ILE A 116 -11.82 7.62 3.46
CA ILE A 116 -10.89 7.82 2.34
C ILE A 116 -10.21 9.18 2.45
N VAL A 117 -10.93 10.26 2.77
CA VAL A 117 -10.40 11.63 2.83
C VAL A 117 -9.48 11.82 4.03
N TYR A 118 -9.86 11.35 5.23
CA TYR A 118 -9.13 11.60 6.48
C TYR A 118 -8.29 10.42 6.97
N GLY A 119 -8.52 9.21 6.45
CA GLY A 119 -7.84 7.98 6.87
C GLY A 119 -8.59 7.26 8.01
N LYS A 120 -8.50 5.92 8.02
CA LYS A 120 -9.23 5.01 8.94
C LYS A 120 -9.01 5.26 10.44
N GLY A 121 -8.04 6.09 10.84
CA GLY A 121 -7.71 6.38 12.25
C GLY A 121 -8.08 7.80 12.73
N ASN A 122 -8.48 8.71 11.84
CA ASN A 122 -8.79 10.11 12.17
C ASN A 122 -10.28 10.46 11.98
N CYS A 123 -11.15 9.48 11.77
CA CYS A 123 -12.58 9.68 11.52
C CYS A 123 -13.40 10.10 12.77
N ASN A 124 -12.80 10.09 13.96
CA ASN A 124 -13.52 10.30 15.23
C ASN A 124 -13.82 11.78 15.56
N GLN A 125 -13.76 12.72 14.61
CA GLN A 125 -14.00 14.14 14.94
C GLN A 125 -15.17 14.83 14.22
N GLU A 126 -15.75 14.27 13.16
CA GLU A 126 -16.96 14.87 12.56
C GLU A 126 -17.82 13.80 11.89
N ASP A 127 -18.75 13.18 12.62
CA ASP A 127 -19.90 12.56 11.97
C ASP A 127 -20.58 13.63 11.11
N PHE A 128 -20.80 13.36 9.82
CA PHE A 128 -21.57 14.29 9.00
C PHE A 128 -23.04 14.21 9.41
N ILE A 129 -23.45 15.12 10.29
CA ILE A 129 -24.86 15.39 10.61
C ILE A 129 -25.27 16.64 9.81
N PRO A 130 -25.85 16.49 8.61
CA PRO A 130 -26.34 17.65 7.88
C PRO A 130 -27.46 18.31 8.66
N LYS A 131 -27.24 19.55 9.10
CA LYS A 131 -28.30 20.36 9.73
C LYS A 131 -29.44 20.71 8.74
N ARG A 132 -29.23 20.52 7.42
CA ARG A 132 -30.21 20.78 6.34
C ARG A 132 -29.99 19.85 5.13
N PRO A 133 -31.04 19.41 4.42
CA PRO A 133 -30.93 18.49 3.26
C PRO A 133 -30.08 19.03 2.09
N HIS A 134 -30.10 20.34 1.82
CA HIS A 134 -29.25 20.96 0.78
C HIS A 134 -27.74 21.03 1.16
N SER A 135 -27.39 20.64 2.39
CA SER A 135 -25.99 20.68 2.85
C SER A 135 -25.19 19.43 2.45
N SER A 136 -25.84 18.30 2.15
CA SER A 136 -25.18 17.04 1.77
C SER A 136 -24.44 17.12 0.44
N VAL A 137 -25.06 17.68 -0.61
CA VAL A 137 -24.41 17.85 -1.94
C VAL A 137 -23.25 18.85 -1.88
N SER A 138 -23.40 19.93 -1.11
CA SER A 138 -22.36 20.92 -0.91
C SER A 138 -21.16 20.32 -0.15
N ARG A 139 -21.42 19.50 0.88
CA ARG A 139 -20.35 18.79 1.60
C ARG A 139 -19.70 17.72 0.75
N LEU A 140 -20.47 16.97 -0.04
CA LEU A 140 -19.93 15.99 -0.99
C LEU A 140 -18.95 16.66 -1.95
N SER A 141 -19.33 17.81 -2.50
CA SER A 141 -18.46 18.60 -3.39
C SER A 141 -17.15 19.02 -2.71
N GLU A 142 -17.23 19.44 -1.44
CA GLU A 142 -16.05 19.78 -0.65
C GLU A 142 -15.17 18.55 -0.36
N LEU A 143 -15.75 17.41 0.01
CA LEU A 143 -15.01 16.17 0.25
C LEU A 143 -14.32 15.67 -1.02
N ILE A 144 -14.98 15.74 -2.18
CA ILE A 144 -14.39 15.42 -3.48
C ILE A 144 -13.19 16.34 -3.76
N ARG A 145 -13.34 17.65 -3.51
CA ARG A 145 -12.25 18.62 -3.68
C ARG A 145 -11.06 18.30 -2.77
N GLN A 146 -11.31 17.96 -1.50
CA GLN A 146 -10.26 17.57 -0.56
C GLN A 146 -9.56 16.27 -0.98
N LEU A 147 -10.31 15.27 -1.44
CA LEU A 147 -9.77 14.03 -1.97
C LEU A 147 -8.85 14.29 -3.17
N GLN A 148 -9.30 15.12 -4.12
CA GLN A 148 -8.50 15.51 -5.28
C GLN A 148 -7.18 16.17 -4.84
N LEU A 149 -7.24 17.15 -3.92
CA LEU A 149 -6.04 17.82 -3.41
C LEU A 149 -5.09 16.86 -2.69
N ARG A 150 -5.61 15.87 -1.96
CA ARG A 150 -4.80 14.84 -1.30
C ARG A 150 -4.11 13.94 -2.33
N CYS A 151 -4.84 13.47 -3.34
CA CYS A 151 -4.25 12.66 -4.42
C CYS A 151 -3.17 13.43 -5.19
N LEU A 152 -3.40 14.70 -5.52
CA LEU A 152 -2.40 15.53 -6.20
C LEU A 152 -1.12 15.71 -5.36
N ARG A 153 -1.27 15.89 -4.04
CA ARG A 153 -0.12 15.92 -3.11
C ARG A 153 0.66 14.62 -3.11
N ILE A 154 -0.03 13.47 -3.03
CA ILE A 154 0.62 12.14 -3.04
C ILE A 154 1.36 11.89 -4.37
N LEU A 155 0.75 12.30 -5.49
CA LEU A 155 1.35 12.17 -6.82
C LEU A 155 2.45 13.20 -7.10
N ASN A 156 2.63 14.18 -6.21
CA ASN A 156 3.51 15.33 -6.36
C ASN A 156 3.23 16.13 -7.65
N VAL A 157 1.95 16.28 -8.01
CA VAL A 157 1.51 16.99 -9.21
C VAL A 157 0.97 18.36 -8.81
N LYS A 158 1.39 19.43 -9.50
CA LYS A 158 0.92 20.78 -9.19
C LYS A 158 -0.56 20.93 -9.60
N PRO A 159 -1.38 21.66 -8.83
CA PRO A 159 -2.79 21.89 -9.18
C PRO A 159 -2.99 22.51 -10.57
N SER A 160 -2.03 23.30 -11.05
CA SER A 160 -2.04 23.90 -12.40
C SER A 160 -1.93 22.86 -13.52
N GLU A 161 -1.18 21.78 -13.31
CA GLU A 161 -0.99 20.69 -14.29
C GLU A 161 -2.20 19.75 -14.32
N ALA A 162 -2.95 19.68 -13.21
CA ALA A 162 -4.14 18.85 -13.07
C ALA A 162 -5.42 19.45 -13.66
N ARG A 163 -5.44 20.74 -14.03
CA ARG A 163 -6.65 21.44 -14.49
C ARG A 163 -7.27 20.85 -15.77
N HIS A 164 -6.47 20.15 -16.57
CA HIS A 164 -6.88 19.64 -17.88
C HIS A 164 -6.78 18.13 -18.01
N THR A 165 -6.44 17.42 -16.92
CA THR A 165 -6.24 15.96 -16.97
C THR A 165 -7.00 15.29 -15.83
N ALA A 166 -7.84 14.31 -16.16
CA ALA A 166 -8.58 13.56 -15.15
C ALA A 166 -7.64 12.83 -14.17
N LEU A 167 -7.96 12.89 -12.88
CA LEU A 167 -7.16 12.31 -11.80
C LEU A 167 -6.76 10.84 -12.03
N PRO A 168 -7.65 9.94 -12.53
CA PRO A 168 -7.26 8.55 -12.82
C PRO A 168 -6.15 8.42 -13.86
N VAL A 169 -6.12 9.32 -14.85
CA VAL A 169 -5.08 9.34 -15.88
C VAL A 169 -3.73 9.74 -15.29
N LEU A 170 -3.73 10.75 -14.41
CA LEU A 170 -2.52 11.18 -13.69
C LEU A 170 -1.97 10.07 -12.78
N ILE A 171 -2.85 9.38 -12.05
CA ILE A 171 -2.49 8.23 -11.20
C ILE A 171 -1.83 7.13 -12.04
N ASN A 172 -2.48 6.71 -13.14
CA ASN A 172 -1.96 5.66 -14.01
C ASN A 172 -0.62 6.04 -14.65
N LYS A 173 -0.46 7.31 -15.05
CA LYS A 173 0.81 7.82 -15.56
C LYS A 173 1.91 7.69 -14.51
N LYS A 174 1.62 8.09 -13.27
CA LYS A 174 2.62 8.06 -12.20
C LYS A 174 2.99 6.64 -11.76
N ILE A 175 2.03 5.71 -11.78
CA ILE A 175 2.27 4.28 -11.55
C ILE A 175 3.24 3.74 -12.62
N LYS A 176 3.00 4.04 -13.91
CA LYS A 176 3.90 3.61 -15.00
C LYS A 176 5.31 4.19 -14.83
N GLU A 177 5.42 5.48 -14.51
CA GLU A 177 6.71 6.13 -14.23
C GLU A 177 7.46 5.43 -13.07
N GLN A 178 6.77 5.11 -11.98
CA GLN A 178 7.38 4.40 -10.85
C GLN A 178 7.76 2.95 -11.17
N GLN A 179 6.94 2.24 -11.94
CA GLN A 179 7.25 0.88 -12.39
C GLN A 179 8.52 0.85 -13.25
N GLU A 180 8.70 1.85 -14.10
CA GLU A 180 9.89 2.00 -14.93
C GLU A 180 11.15 2.29 -14.09
N VAL A 181 11.06 3.19 -13.11
CA VAL A 181 12.16 3.43 -12.16
C VAL A 181 12.53 2.15 -11.41
N VAL A 182 11.54 1.38 -10.95
CA VAL A 182 11.78 0.09 -10.28
C VAL A 182 12.43 -0.91 -11.22
N ARG A 183 12.04 -0.94 -12.50
CA ARG A 183 12.67 -1.80 -13.52
C ARG A 183 14.14 -1.43 -13.71
N GLN A 184 14.44 -0.15 -13.89
CA GLN A 184 15.81 0.35 -14.05
C GLN A 184 16.68 0.04 -12.81
N LEU A 185 16.17 0.27 -11.60
CA LEU A 185 16.88 -0.08 -10.37
C LEU A 185 17.13 -1.59 -10.25
N LYS A 186 16.21 -2.44 -10.71
CA LYS A 186 16.42 -3.90 -10.74
C LYS A 186 17.51 -4.29 -11.72
N GLU A 187 17.58 -3.64 -12.88
CA GLU A 187 18.62 -3.84 -13.88
C GLU A 187 19.98 -3.40 -13.34
N GLU A 188 20.07 -2.20 -12.74
CA GLU A 188 21.29 -1.73 -12.07
C GLU A 188 21.73 -2.67 -10.94
N ILE A 189 20.82 -3.17 -10.11
CA ILE A 189 21.13 -4.15 -9.06
C ILE A 189 21.63 -5.47 -9.65
N HIS A 190 21.06 -5.92 -10.77
CA HIS A 190 21.51 -7.11 -11.47
C HIS A 190 22.93 -6.93 -12.03
N ASP A 191 23.20 -5.77 -12.63
CA ASP A 191 24.49 -5.42 -13.21
C ASP A 191 25.57 -5.19 -12.14
N ILE A 192 25.20 -4.80 -10.92
CA ILE A 192 26.12 -4.76 -9.77
C ILE A 192 26.40 -6.17 -9.21
N LYS A 193 25.44 -7.09 -9.27
CA LYS A 193 25.59 -8.47 -8.77
C LYS A 193 26.34 -9.40 -9.73
N SER A 194 26.25 -9.15 -11.03
CA SER A 194 26.92 -9.93 -12.09
C SER A 194 28.48 -9.93 -11.98
N PRO A 195 29.18 -8.79 -11.83
CA PRO A 195 30.63 -8.76 -11.65
C PRO A 195 31.09 -9.22 -10.27
N LYS A 196 30.25 -9.10 -9.22
CA LYS A 196 30.56 -9.67 -7.88
C LYS A 196 30.68 -11.20 -7.94
N LYS A 197 29.81 -11.88 -8.70
CA LYS A 197 29.91 -13.34 -8.90
C LYS A 197 31.13 -13.76 -9.72
N LYS A 198 31.54 -12.97 -10.71
CA LYS A 198 32.77 -13.24 -11.50
C LYS A 198 34.05 -12.97 -10.71
N ASN A 199 34.08 -11.95 -9.84
CA ASN A 199 35.25 -11.67 -9.00
C ASN A 199 35.38 -12.64 -7.81
N GLN A 200 34.29 -13.22 -7.30
CA GLN A 200 34.38 -14.23 -6.24
C GLN A 200 35.06 -15.52 -6.75
N SER A 201 34.69 -15.98 -7.94
CA SER A 201 35.26 -17.17 -8.58
C SER A 201 36.75 -17.04 -8.93
N LEU A 202 37.22 -15.83 -9.28
CA LEU A 202 38.64 -15.59 -9.55
C LEU A 202 39.47 -15.41 -8.27
N HIS A 203 38.86 -14.98 -7.16
CA HIS A 203 39.54 -14.81 -5.88
C HIS A 203 39.75 -16.17 -5.17
N ASP A 204 38.77 -17.06 -5.27
CA ASP A 204 38.81 -18.39 -4.66
C ASP A 204 39.90 -19.29 -5.30
N GLU A 205 40.13 -19.20 -6.63
CA GLU A 205 41.20 -19.95 -7.31
C GLU A 205 42.62 -19.36 -7.08
N LEU A 206 42.75 -18.04 -6.88
CA LEU A 206 44.05 -17.40 -6.66
C LEU A 206 44.55 -17.53 -5.21
N ASP A 207 43.64 -17.59 -4.24
CA ASP A 207 43.99 -17.68 -2.82
C ASP A 207 44.38 -19.11 -2.40
N GLU A 208 43.78 -20.16 -2.97
CA GLU A 208 44.16 -21.55 -2.66
C GLU A 208 45.58 -21.90 -3.15
N ILE A 209 45.97 -21.45 -4.35
CA ILE A 209 47.29 -21.72 -4.92
C ILE A 209 48.37 -20.95 -4.13
N ASN A 210 48.13 -19.67 -3.81
CA ASN A 210 49.09 -18.87 -3.03
C ASN A 210 49.19 -19.30 -1.55
N LEU A 211 48.09 -19.74 -0.91
CA LEU A 211 48.17 -20.25 0.46
C LEU A 211 48.93 -21.57 0.53
N ALA A 212 48.68 -22.50 -0.40
CA ALA A 212 49.35 -23.80 -0.41
C ALA A 212 50.87 -23.64 -0.58
N GLU A 213 51.30 -22.77 -1.49
CA GLU A 213 52.72 -22.50 -1.73
C GLU A 213 53.39 -21.79 -0.54
N LYS A 214 52.69 -20.84 0.10
CA LYS A 214 53.18 -20.15 1.30
C LYS A 214 53.25 -21.06 2.53
N ILE A 215 52.28 -21.97 2.70
CA ILE A 215 52.32 -23.00 3.76
C ILE A 215 53.49 -23.97 3.53
N TYR A 216 53.76 -24.36 2.28
CA TYR A 216 54.90 -25.20 1.95
C TYR A 216 56.24 -24.51 2.28
N GLN A 217 56.40 -23.23 1.90
CA GLN A 217 57.59 -22.44 2.22
C GLN A 217 57.79 -22.29 3.74
N LEU A 218 56.74 -21.94 4.48
CA LEU A 218 56.82 -21.80 5.95
C LEU A 218 57.17 -23.13 6.64
N ARG A 219 56.65 -24.25 6.15
CA ARG A 219 57.03 -25.58 6.67
C ARG A 219 58.50 -25.89 6.43
N LYS A 220 59.02 -25.54 5.26
CA LYS A 220 60.43 -25.73 4.92
C LYS A 220 61.34 -24.84 5.79
N GLU A 221 60.99 -23.56 5.96
CA GLU A 221 61.73 -22.66 6.85
C GLU A 221 61.71 -23.12 8.31
N LEU A 222 60.56 -23.60 8.80
CA LEU A 222 60.45 -24.14 10.15
C LEU A 222 61.35 -25.37 10.34
N GLN A 223 61.44 -26.24 9.32
CA GLN A 223 62.30 -27.42 9.34
C GLN A 223 63.79 -27.03 9.34
N ASP A 224 64.17 -26.05 8.51
CA ASP A 224 65.55 -25.52 8.47
C ASP A 224 65.95 -24.86 9.81
N GLN A 225 65.01 -24.15 10.45
CA GLN A 225 65.23 -23.59 11.77
C GLN A 225 65.40 -24.66 12.85
N HIS A 226 64.59 -25.72 12.82
CA HIS A 226 64.74 -26.84 13.76
C HIS A 226 66.10 -27.51 13.65
N GLU A 227 66.59 -27.73 12.42
CA GLU A 227 67.91 -28.34 12.22
C GLU A 227 69.04 -27.40 12.69
N ARG A 228 68.92 -26.08 12.47
CA ARG A 228 69.88 -25.11 13.01
C ARG A 228 69.91 -25.12 14.53
N VAL A 229 68.75 -25.16 15.20
CA VAL A 229 68.67 -25.23 16.66
C VAL A 229 69.33 -26.52 17.17
N ARG A 230 69.08 -27.65 16.51
CA ARG A 230 69.71 -28.93 16.85
C ARG A 230 71.24 -28.88 16.73
N LEU A 231 71.77 -28.30 15.64
CA LEU A 231 73.21 -28.14 15.44
C LEU A 231 73.84 -27.22 16.51
N LEU A 232 73.16 -26.13 16.87
CA LEU A 232 73.61 -25.24 17.94
C LEU A 232 73.61 -25.93 19.30
N GLN A 233 72.62 -26.78 19.61
CA GLN A 233 72.60 -27.58 20.83
C GLN A 233 73.78 -28.57 20.89
N LEU A 234 74.08 -29.26 19.79
CA LEU A 234 75.24 -30.14 19.71
C LEU A 234 76.57 -29.37 19.90
N SER A 235 76.68 -28.19 19.29
CA SER A 235 77.86 -27.33 19.47
C SER A 235 78.00 -26.83 20.90
N LEU A 236 76.88 -26.45 21.54
CA LEU A 236 76.87 -26.03 22.94
C LEU A 236 77.34 -27.16 23.86
N GLN A 237 76.81 -28.37 23.70
CA GLN A 237 77.23 -29.55 24.48
C GLN A 237 78.72 -29.85 24.31
N SER A 238 79.24 -29.76 23.08
CA SER A 238 80.67 -29.94 22.81
C SER A 238 81.49 -28.88 23.54
N LYS A 239 81.09 -27.61 23.50
CA LYS A 239 81.80 -26.53 24.20
C LYS A 239 81.72 -26.65 25.72
N GLU A 240 80.59 -27.08 26.26
CA GLU A 240 80.44 -27.34 27.69
C GLU A 240 81.40 -28.44 28.17
N SER A 241 81.59 -29.49 27.37
CA SER A 241 82.61 -30.52 27.62
C SER A 241 84.03 -29.92 27.61
N THR A 242 84.37 -29.11 26.60
CA THR A 242 85.70 -28.47 26.54
C THR A 242 85.96 -27.55 27.72
N VAL A 243 84.94 -26.80 28.18
CA VAL A 243 85.06 -25.94 29.36
C VAL A 243 85.30 -26.79 30.62
N LEU A 244 84.67 -27.97 30.73
CA LEU A 244 84.91 -28.89 31.83
C LEU A 244 86.34 -29.45 31.81
N ASP A 245 86.83 -29.85 30.63
CA ASP A 245 88.19 -30.34 30.45
C ASP A 245 89.22 -29.26 30.83
N LEU A 246 89.05 -28.03 30.35
CA LEU A 246 89.91 -26.89 30.68
C LEU A 246 89.86 -26.52 32.17
N LYS A 247 88.69 -26.61 32.81
CA LYS A 247 88.59 -26.42 34.28
C LYS A 247 89.37 -27.47 35.04
N THR A 248 89.35 -28.71 34.56
CA THR A 248 90.08 -29.83 35.16
C THR A 248 91.58 -29.65 34.98
N GLU A 249 92.04 -29.28 33.79
CA GLU A 249 93.45 -29.01 33.48
C GLU A 249 93.97 -27.79 34.28
N ASN A 250 93.20 -26.70 34.36
CA ASN A 250 93.54 -25.54 35.18
C ASN A 250 93.66 -25.92 36.67
N ALA A 251 92.77 -26.79 37.19
CA ALA A 251 92.88 -27.29 38.56
C ALA A 251 94.14 -28.15 38.79
N ILE A 252 94.57 -28.93 37.78
CA ILE A 252 95.83 -29.69 37.81
C ILE A 252 97.02 -28.73 37.84
N VAL A 253 97.07 -27.78 36.91
CA VAL A 253 98.14 -26.77 36.84
C VAL A 253 98.25 -25.96 38.14
N GLN A 254 97.11 -25.55 38.73
CA GLN A 254 97.11 -24.84 40.02
C GLN A 254 97.69 -25.69 41.15
N LYS A 255 97.44 -27.00 41.18
CA LYS A 255 98.05 -27.92 42.15
C LYS A 255 99.56 -28.05 41.92
N GLU A 256 100.00 -28.23 40.69
CA GLU A 256 101.43 -28.30 40.35
C GLU A 256 102.17 -27.01 40.71
N ILE A 257 101.59 -25.84 40.42
CA ILE A 257 102.14 -24.54 40.85
C ILE A 257 102.25 -24.47 42.38
N GLN A 258 101.24 -24.95 43.12
CA GLN A 258 101.31 -24.99 44.59
C GLN A 258 102.38 -25.94 45.10
N GLU A 259 102.60 -27.10 44.47
CA GLU A 259 103.66 -28.04 44.84
C GLU A 259 105.05 -27.52 44.50
N LEU A 260 105.23 -26.89 43.32
CA LEU A 260 106.47 -26.21 42.94
C LEU A 260 106.77 -25.04 43.88
N ARG A 261 105.77 -24.30 44.36
CA ARG A 261 105.98 -23.27 45.40
C ARG A 261 106.37 -23.86 46.75
N LYS A 262 105.97 -25.10 47.06
CA LYS A 262 106.36 -25.80 48.30
C LYS A 262 107.76 -26.42 48.22
N HIS A 263 108.25 -26.77 47.03
CA HIS A 263 109.49 -27.52 46.83
C HIS A 263 110.55 -26.85 45.93
N GLY A 264 110.28 -25.66 45.38
CA GLY A 264 111.21 -24.91 44.55
C GLY A 264 112.21 -24.08 45.37
N PRO A 265 113.51 -24.07 45.01
CA PRO A 265 114.50 -23.24 45.68
C PRO A 265 114.19 -21.76 45.42
N SER A 266 114.24 -20.95 46.49
CA SER A 266 114.17 -19.48 46.46
C SER A 266 115.31 -18.91 45.59
N GLY A 267 115.10 -18.86 44.28
CA GLY A 267 116.04 -18.34 43.29
C GLY A 267 115.31 -17.44 42.31
N LYS A 268 115.72 -16.17 42.25
CA LYS A 268 115.24 -15.15 41.32
C LYS A 268 115.34 -15.65 39.87
N LEU A 269 114.22 -15.78 39.18
CA LEU A 269 114.15 -15.90 37.73
C LEU A 269 113.33 -14.74 37.18
N GLN A 270 114.04 -13.71 36.69
CA GLN A 270 113.50 -12.75 35.74
C GLN A 270 113.35 -13.48 34.41
N VAL A 271 112.13 -13.56 33.88
CA VAL A 271 111.89 -13.96 32.50
C VAL A 271 111.03 -12.88 31.85
N ASN A 272 111.69 -12.08 31.03
CA ASN A 272 111.11 -11.25 29.99
C ASN A 272 110.60 -12.17 28.88
N LEU A 273 109.33 -12.09 28.51
CA LEU A 273 108.83 -12.39 27.16
C LEU A 273 107.57 -11.54 26.96
N LEU A 274 107.64 -10.43 26.22
CA LEU A 274 107.47 -10.35 24.75
C LEU A 274 106.05 -10.79 24.34
N PHE A 275 105.20 -9.78 24.18
CA PHE A 275 104.03 -9.82 23.31
C PHE A 275 104.52 -9.79 21.86
N ASP A 276 104.01 -10.69 21.03
CA ASP A 276 103.96 -10.52 19.58
C ASP A 276 102.53 -10.86 19.11
N ASP A 277 101.92 -9.87 18.45
CA ASP A 277 100.74 -9.79 17.56
C ASP A 277 99.44 -10.57 17.87
#